data_AF-A0A512T247-F1
#
_entry.id   AF-A0A512T247-F1
#
_cell.length_a   1.000
_cell.length_b   1.000
_cell.length_c   1.000
_cell.angle_alpha   90.00
_cell.angle_beta   90.00
_cell.angle_gamma   90.00
#
_symmetry.space_group_name_H-M   'P 1'
#
loop_
_entity.id
_entity.type
_entity.pdbx_description
1 polymer ?
#
loop_
_entity_poly.entity_id
_entity_poly.type
_entity_poly.pdbx_seq_one_letter_code
_entity_poly.pdbx_strand_id
1 'polypeptide(L)' 'MSEHVPDNGEPVEPEVTDAGSTHAPAPETGDLVIDAALRDLAEAPENDLDAQVERGEQVQRTLQGRLSDLGG' A
#
# COMPACT_ATOMS: atom_id res chain seq x y z
N MET A 1 -52.26 -1.38 2.51
CA MET A 1 -51.73 -0.67 3.68
C MET A 1 -50.24 -0.93 3.71
N SER A 2 -49.48 0.13 3.46
CA SER A 2 -48.03 0.15 3.48
C SER A 2 -47.53 -0.04 4.91
N GLU A 3 -46.57 -0.94 5.11
CA GLU A 3 -45.57 -0.76 6.17
C GLU A 3 -44.20 -0.92 5.51
N HIS A 4 -43.69 0.24 5.10
CA HIS A 4 -42.29 0.49 4.82
C HIS A 4 -41.58 0.50 6.17
N VAL A 5 -40.96 -0.62 6.53
CA VAL A 5 -40.01 -0.67 7.63
C VAL A 5 -38.72 -0.03 7.10
N PRO A 6 -38.27 1.11 7.65
CA PRO A 6 -36.97 1.65 7.28
C PRO A 6 -35.89 0.68 7.75
N ASP A 7 -35.11 0.26 6.76
CA ASP A 7 -33.82 -0.40 6.84
C ASP A 7 -33.03 0.13 8.04
N ASN A 8 -32.85 -0.75 9.03
CA ASN A 8 -32.07 -0.47 10.22
C ASN A 8 -30.63 -0.29 9.71
N GLY A 9 -30.16 0.95 9.69
CA GLY A 9 -28.80 1.30 9.28
C GLY A 9 -27.81 0.61 10.21
N GLU A 10 -27.49 -0.63 9.90
CA GLU A 10 -26.32 -1.28 10.45
C GLU A 10 -25.14 -0.37 10.10
N PRO A 11 -24.32 0.05 11.07
CA PRO A 11 -23.01 0.56 10.71
C PRO A 11 -22.38 -0.56 9.90
N VAL A 12 -22.15 -0.32 8.60
CA VAL A 12 -21.27 -1.16 7.81
C VAL A 12 -19.92 -1.07 8.51
N GLU A 13 -19.68 -1.97 9.47
CA GLU A 13 -18.36 -2.24 9.98
C GLU A 13 -17.52 -2.41 8.72
N PRO A 14 -16.42 -1.66 8.55
CA PRO A 14 -15.61 -1.83 7.36
C PRO A 14 -15.24 -3.31 7.35
N GLU A 15 -15.76 -4.02 6.36
CA GLU A 15 -15.32 -5.36 6.04
C GLU A 15 -13.82 -5.19 5.92
N VAL A 16 -13.09 -5.65 6.93
CA VAL A 16 -11.66 -5.86 6.80
C VAL A 16 -11.62 -7.02 5.82
N THR A 17 -11.76 -6.68 4.54
CA THR A 17 -11.49 -7.55 3.42
C THR A 17 -10.12 -8.08 3.75
N ASP A 18 -10.08 -9.37 4.02
CA ASP A 18 -8.90 -10.19 4.09
C ASP A 18 -7.76 -9.49 3.35
N ALA A 19 -6.70 -9.11 4.07
CA ALA A 19 -5.49 -8.52 3.47
C ALA A 19 -4.74 -9.58 2.63
N GLY A 20 -5.48 -10.46 1.97
CA GLY A 20 -5.01 -11.31 0.89
C GLY A 20 -4.67 -10.41 -0.28
N SER A 21 -3.38 -10.10 -0.39
CA SER A 21 -2.61 -10.10 -1.63
C SER A 21 -3.39 -9.69 -2.88
N THR A 22 -4.08 -8.56 -2.83
CA THR A 22 -4.31 -7.79 -4.05
C THR A 22 -3.10 -6.91 -4.15
N HIS A 23 -2.18 -7.37 -4.99
CA HIS A 23 -0.97 -6.68 -5.42
C HIS A 23 -1.38 -5.32 -6.04
N ALA A 24 -1.76 -4.38 -5.19
CA ALA A 24 -2.16 -3.05 -5.62
C ALA A 24 -0.95 -2.47 -6.37
N PRO A 25 -1.18 -1.86 -7.55
CA PRO A 25 -0.08 -1.31 -8.32
C PRO A 25 0.74 -0.37 -7.43
N ALA A 26 2.06 -0.49 -7.52
CA ALA A 26 2.96 0.38 -6.78
C ALA A 26 2.56 1.85 -7.00
N PRO A 27 2.47 2.66 -5.94
CA PRO A 27 1.97 4.02 -6.07
C PRO A 27 2.92 4.85 -6.93
N GLU A 28 2.36 5.69 -7.80
CA GLU A 28 3.13 6.63 -8.62
C GLU A 28 3.25 7.96 -7.87
N THR A 29 4.48 8.31 -7.53
CA THR A 29 4.83 9.53 -6.80
C THR A 29 5.25 10.67 -7.72
N GLY A 30 5.58 10.36 -8.98
CA GLY A 30 6.15 11.31 -9.95
C GLY A 30 7.67 11.47 -9.82
N ASP A 31 8.29 10.81 -8.85
CA ASP A 31 9.74 10.70 -8.74
C ASP A 31 10.18 9.33 -9.29
N LEU A 32 10.86 9.35 -10.44
CA LEU A 32 11.28 8.13 -11.15
C LEU A 32 12.11 7.17 -10.28
N VAL A 33 12.89 7.68 -9.32
CA VAL A 33 13.73 6.84 -8.46
C VAL A 33 12.89 6.17 -7.38
N ILE A 34 11.95 6.90 -6.79
CA ILE A 34 11.00 6.36 -5.80
C ILE A 34 10.09 5.34 -6.48
N ASP A 35 9.55 5.68 -7.65
CA ASP A 35 8.62 4.83 -8.41
C ASP A 35 9.30 3.52 -8.85
N ALA A 36 10.57 3.57 -9.26
CA ALA A 36 11.35 2.37 -9.55
C ALA A 36 11.56 1.50 -8.31
N ALA A 37 11.96 2.09 -7.18
CA ALA A 37 12.16 1.34 -5.94
C ALA A 37 10.87 0.69 -5.42
N LEU A 38 9.73 1.38 -5.51
CA LEU A 38 8.43 0.85 -5.13
C LEU A 38 7.98 -0.29 -6.05
N ARG A 39 8.28 -0.20 -7.35
CA ARG A 39 8.03 -1.29 -8.30
C ARG A 39 8.90 -2.51 -7.99
N ASP A 40 10.18 -2.32 -7.71
CA ASP A 40 11.09 -3.40 -7.34
C ASP A 40 10.63 -4.13 -6.06
N LEU A 41 10.07 -3.38 -5.09
CA LEU A 41 9.46 -3.95 -3.88
C LEU A 41 8.17 -4.72 -4.19
N ALA A 42 7.32 -4.19 -5.07
CA ALA A 42 6.11 -4.90 -5.49
C ALA A 42 6.46 -6.22 -6.19
N GLU A 43 7.47 -6.22 -7.06
CA GLU A 43 7.92 -7.42 -7.76
C GLU A 43 8.59 -8.48 -6.85
N ALA A 44 8.85 -8.18 -5.58
CA ALA A 44 9.40 -9.14 -4.63
C ALA A 44 8.44 -10.31 -4.38
N PRO A 45 8.92 -11.58 -4.35
CA PRO A 45 8.05 -12.73 -4.11
C PRO A 45 7.39 -12.65 -2.72
N GLU A 46 6.07 -12.86 -2.67
CA GLU A 46 5.31 -12.80 -1.42
C GLU A 46 5.69 -13.90 -0.42
N ASN A 47 6.28 -14.99 -0.90
CA ASN A 47 6.79 -16.11 -0.10
C ASN A 47 8.28 -15.98 0.25
N ASP A 48 8.93 -14.88 -0.13
CA ASP A 48 10.34 -14.62 0.14
C ASP A 48 10.46 -13.37 1.03
N LEU A 49 10.42 -13.60 2.35
CA LEU A 49 10.50 -12.53 3.34
C LEU A 49 11.84 -11.80 3.30
N ASP A 50 12.93 -12.52 3.02
CA ASP A 50 14.26 -11.92 2.94
C ASP A 50 14.31 -10.95 1.75
N ALA A 51 13.76 -11.34 0.60
CA ALA A 51 13.62 -10.46 -0.56
C ALA A 51 12.74 -9.23 -0.26
N GLN A 52 11.62 -9.41 0.44
CA GLN A 52 10.75 -8.28 0.84
C GLN A 52 11.47 -7.29 1.75
N VAL A 53 12.25 -7.79 2.72
CA VAL A 53 13.02 -6.95 3.63
C VAL A 53 14.09 -6.19 2.87
N GLU A 54 14.86 -6.85 2.00
CA GLU A 54 15.91 -6.20 1.20
C GLU A 54 15.34 -5.06 0.34
N ARG A 55 14.25 -5.33 -0.39
CA ARG A 55 13.60 -4.32 -1.24
C ARG A 55 12.94 -3.23 -0.41
N GLY A 56 12.35 -3.56 0.74
CA GLY A 56 11.77 -2.61 1.67
C GLY A 56 12.80 -1.61 2.23
N GLU A 57 13.98 -2.11 2.61
CA GLU A 57 15.10 -1.27 3.07
C GLU A 57 15.64 -0.36 1.96
N GLN A 58 15.65 -0.83 0.71
CA GLN A 58 16.03 -0.03 -0.44
C GLN A 58 15.05 1.14 -0.64
N VAL A 59 13.74 0.88 -0.59
CA VAL A 59 12.69 1.91 -0.64
C VAL A 59 12.86 2.90 0.50
N GLN A 60 13.00 2.43 1.73
CA GLN A 60 13.15 3.29 2.91
C GLN A 60 14.34 4.24 2.78
N ARG A 61 15.52 3.73 2.40
CA ARG A 61 16.72 4.57 2.21
C ARG A 61 16.52 5.63 1.12
N THR A 62 15.86 5.25 0.03
CA THR A 62 15.53 6.16 -1.06
C THR A 62 14.64 7.30 -0.58
N LEU A 63 13.56 6.97 0.14
CA LEU A 63 12.64 7.96 0.71
C LEU A 63 13.35 8.88 1.71
N GLN A 64 14.17 8.33 2.61
CA GLN A 64 14.91 9.12 3.59
C GLN A 64 15.87 10.12 2.94
N GLY A 65 16.57 9.72 1.88
CA GLY A 65 17.45 10.61 1.12
C GLY A 65 16.66 11.77 0.49
N ARG A 66 15.57 11.44 -0.20
CA ARG A 66 14.70 12.44 -0.84
C ARG A 66 14.07 13.40 0.16
N LEU A 67 13.61 12.91 1.31
CA LEU A 67 13.06 13.76 2.37
C LEU A 67 14.12 14.69 2.97
N SER A 68 15.35 14.21 3.09
CA SER A 68 16.48 15.02 3.56
C SER A 68 16.82 16.14 2.56
N ASP A 69 16.73 15.85 1.25
CA ASP A 69 16.93 16.84 0.19
C ASP A 69 15.83 17.93 0.16
N LEU A 70 14.63 17.64 0.70
CA LEU A 70 13.47 18.55 0.70
C LEU A 70 13.38 19.49 1.92
N GLY A 71 14.22 19.32 2.95
CA GLY A 71 14.03 20.04 4.22
C GLY A 71 15.23 20.09 5.17
N GLY A 72 16.45 20.08 4.64
CA GLY A 72 17.66 20.43 5.41
C GLY A 72 17.69 21.88 5.88
#